data_AF-A0A7C0W0V6-F1
#
_entry.id   AF-A0A7C0W0V6-F1
#
_cell.length_a   1.000
_cell.length_b   1.000
_cell.length_c   1.000
_cell.angle_alpha   90.00
_cell.angle_beta   90.00
_cell.angle_gamma   90.00
#
_symmetry.space_group_name_H-M   'P 1'
#
loop_
_entity.id
_entity.type
_entity.pdbx_description
1 polymer ?
#
loop_
_entity_poly.entity_id
_entity_poly.type
_entity_poly.pdbx_seq_one_letter_code
_entity_poly.pdbx_strand_id
1 'polypeptide(L)' 'MPRKVKYVCKNCGHKFELDIYSEEEAKDHNRILIQPECPRCHSIDLERRS' A
#
# COMPACT_ATOMS: atom_id res chain seq x y z
N MET A 1 1.00 -6.09 -14.41
CA MET A 1 1.55 -6.97 -13.37
C MET A 1 1.66 -6.16 -12.09
N PRO A 2 1.03 -6.60 -10.98
CA PRO A 2 1.05 -5.85 -9.73
C PRO A 2 2.49 -5.71 -9.22
N ARG A 3 2.86 -4.50 -8.79
CA ARG A 3 4.16 -4.25 -8.18
C ARG A 3 4.04 -4.44 -6.67
N LYS A 4 4.87 -5.30 -6.10
CA LYS A 4 4.99 -5.42 -4.65
C LYS A 4 5.77 -4.25 -4.10
N VAL A 5 5.13 -3.52 -3.19
CA VAL A 5 5.70 -2.36 -2.53
C VAL A 5 5.77 -2.63 -1.04
N LYS A 6 6.95 -2.40 -0.45
CA LYS A 6 7.16 -2.51 0.99
C LYS A 6 6.73 -1.22 1.67
N TYR A 7 5.92 -1.35 2.71
CA TYR A 7 5.51 -0.28 3.59
C TYR A 7 6.03 -0.52 5.01
N VAL A 8 6.38 0.57 5.67
CA VAL A 8 6.71 0.60 7.09
C VAL A 8 5.79 1.59 7.76
N CYS A 9 4.97 1.14 8.70
CA CYS A 9 4.16 2.04 9.49
C CYS A 9 5.05 2.86 10.43
N LYS A 10 4.98 4.18 10.34
CA LYS A 10 5.74 5.07 11.22
C LYS A 10 5.15 5.14 12.64
N ASN A 11 3.87 4.83 12.78
CA ASN A 11 3.19 4.84 14.08
C ASN A 11 3.55 3.63 14.96
N CYS A 12 3.60 2.42 14.38
CA CYS A 12 3.87 1.19 15.15
C CYS A 12 5.13 0.41 14.72
N GLY A 13 5.83 0.86 13.68
CA GLY A 13 7.04 0.21 13.15
C GLY A 13 6.79 -1.07 12.34
N HIS A 14 5.53 -1.47 12.14
CA HIS A 14 5.20 -2.70 11.43
C HIS A 14 5.54 -2.61 9.93
N LYS A 15 6.20 -3.63 9.41
CA LYS A 15 6.63 -3.73 8.01
C LYS A 15 5.74 -4.74 7.28
N PHE A 16 5.18 -4.35 6.15
CA PHE A 16 4.28 -5.18 5.36
C PHE A 16 4.41 -4.87 3.87
N GLU A 17 3.90 -5.75 3.02
CA GLU A 17 3.96 -5.61 1.56
C GLU A 17 2.55 -5.52 1.00
N LEU A 18 2.36 -4.61 0.04
CA LEU A 18 1.11 -4.48 -0.69
C LEU A 18 1.37 -4.56 -2.19
N ASP A 19 0.47 -5.26 -2.87
CA ASP A 19 0.40 -5.27 -4.32
C ASP A 19 -0.27 -3.97 -4.79
N ILE A 20 0.50 -3.12 -5.47
CA ILE A 20 0.00 -1.86 -6.02
C ILE A 20 -0.06 -1.98 -7.53
N TYR A 21 -1.24 -1.66 -8.04
CA TYR A 21 -1.50 -1.53 -9.47
C TYR A 21 -1.08 -0.13 -9.92
N SER A 22 -0.45 -0.03 -11.08
CA SER A 22 -0.28 1.28 -11.73
C SER A 22 -1.65 1.90 -12.01
N GLU A 23 -1.74 3.23 -12.12
CA GLU A 23 -3.00 3.94 -12.43
C GLU A 23 -3.71 3.36 -13.67
N GLU A 24 -2.94 2.96 -14.69
CA GLU A 24 -3.45 2.32 -15.90
C GLU A 24 -4.09 0.96 -15.61
N GLU A 25 -3.47 0.13 -14.77
CA GLU A 25 -4.03 -1.18 -14.37
C GLU A 25 -5.19 -1.04 -13.39
N ALA A 26 -5.18 -0.03 -12.51
CA ALA A 26 -6.29 0.24 -11.60
C ALA A 26 -7.55 0.66 -12.36
N LYS A 27 -7.42 1.46 -13.43
CA LYS A 27 -8.52 1.79 -14.35
C LYS A 27 -9.05 0.56 -15.08
N ASP A 28 -8.17 -0.27 -15.62
CA ASP A 28 -8.54 -1.48 -16.36
C ASP A 28 -9.30 -2.49 -15.47
N HIS A 29 -8.84 -2.65 -14.22
CA HIS A 29 -9.46 -3.56 -13.26
C HIS A 29 -10.58 -2.95 -12.40
N ASN A 30 -11.01 -1.71 -12.68
CA ASN A 30 -12.01 -0.97 -11.92
C ASN A 30 -11.75 -1.01 -10.39
N ARG A 31 -10.46 -1.00 -9.99
CA ARG A 31 -10.04 -1.10 -8.60
C ARG A 31 -9.87 0.29 -8.03
N ILE A 32 -10.56 0.55 -6.93
CA ILE A 32 -10.42 1.79 -6.16
C ILE A 32 -8.98 1.85 -5.64
N LEU A 33 -8.28 2.96 -5.94
CA LEU A 33 -6.99 3.28 -5.35
C LEU A 33 -7.20 3.65 -3.88
N ILE A 34 -7.39 2.64 -3.03
CA ILE A 34 -7.58 2.83 -1.60
C ILE A 34 -6.21 3.21 -1.01
N GLN A 35 -6.19 4.27 -0.21
CA GLN A 35 -5.00 4.65 0.55
C GLN A 35 -4.62 3.49 1.49
N PRO A 36 -3.39 2.97 1.43
CA PRO A 36 -3.00 1.86 2.28
C PRO A 36 -2.96 2.29 3.75
N GLU A 37 -3.43 1.40 4.63
CA GLU A 37 -3.38 1.56 6.08
C GLU A 37 -2.58 0.42 6.73
N CYS A 38 -2.02 0.67 7.91
CA CYS A 38 -1.29 -0.35 8.64
C CYS A 38 -2.24 -1.44 9.17
N PRO A 39 -2.05 -2.73 8.86
CA PRO A 39 -2.95 -3.80 9.32
C PRO A 39 -2.92 -4.05 10.83
N ARG A 40 -1.99 -3.43 11.58
CA ARG A 40 -1.93 -3.56 13.05
C ARG A 40 -2.59 -2.43 13.81
N CYS A 41 -2.43 -1.19 13.33
CA CYS A 41 -2.87 0.00 14.06
C CYS A 41 -3.79 0.90 13.25
N HIS A 42 -4.12 0.48 12.02
CA HIS A 42 -4.98 1.19 11.06
C HIS A 42 -4.51 2.64 10.78
N SER A 43 -3.23 2.91 11.04
CA SER A 43 -2.62 4.20 10.76
C SER A 43 -2.25 4.30 9.27
N ILE A 44 -2.62 5.42 8.65
CA ILE A 44 -2.25 5.77 7.27
C ILE A 44 -0.85 6.37 7.16
N ASP A 45 -0.17 6.62 8.29
CA ASP A 45 1.19 7.15 8.30
C ASP A 45 2.20 6.04 7.98
N LEU A 46 2.39 5.84 6.68
CA LEU A 46 3.21 4.76 6.12
C LEU A 46 4.39 5.34 5.32
N GLU A 47 5.58 4.82 5.58
CA GLU A 47 6.77 5.04 4.76
C GLU A 47 6.84 3.98 3.66
N ARG A 48 6.88 4.44 2.40
CA ARG A 48 7.16 3.56 1.26
C ARG A 48 8.67 3.28 1.20
N ARG A 49 9.05 2.01 1.18
CA ARG A 49 10.42 1.58 0.83
C ARG A 49 10.42 0.97 -0.56
N SER A 50 10.96 1.72 -1.51
CA SER A 50 11.24 1.29 -2.88
C SER A 50 12.42 0.34 -2.93
#